data_AF-A0AAW6KKM4-F1
#
_entry.id   AF-A0AAW6KKM4-F1
#
_cell.length_a   1.000
_cell.length_b   1.000
_cell.length_c   1.000
_cell.angle_alpha   90.00
_cell.angle_beta   90.00
_cell.angle_gamma   90.00
#
_symmetry.space_group_name_H-M   'P 1'
#
loop_
_entity.id
_entity.type
_entity.pdbx_description
1 polymer ?
#
loop_
_entity_poly.entity_id
_entity_poly.type
_entity_poly.pdbx_seq_one_letter_code
_entity_poly.pdbx_strand_id
1 'polypeptide(L)'
;LQTDAKKAIESQSFGFVIVFDPSGSYKTKQIEDKRNSVGILKDKFVIAIDGQVQEMPYTMLPEDMSKNDILSLVDQNKSVIVPVLCVLLFLATAAGKFIDVSVLAVIGLIIRNGQKKMLSYKHLWVMSAYSITLATVFFAIMDALEAVVPSQFLLNWFVNFIILFLAIKETPSSKAAR
;
A
#
# COMPACT_ATOMS: atom_id res chain seq x y z
N LEU A 1 6.64 -22.51 21.12
CA LEU A 1 5.78 -21.31 21.24
C LEU A 1 5.34 -21.16 22.70
N GLN A 2 5.62 -20.04 23.37
CA GLN A 2 5.16 -19.78 24.74
C GLN A 2 3.97 -18.80 24.69
N THR A 3 2.82 -19.19 25.25
CA THR A 3 1.61 -18.35 25.27
C THR A 3 0.68 -18.78 26.41
N ASP A 4 -0.10 -17.84 26.94
CA ASP A 4 -1.13 -18.10 27.96
C ASP A 4 -2.44 -18.64 27.35
N ALA A 5 -2.60 -18.52 26.03
CA ALA A 5 -3.75 -19.02 25.31
C ALA A 5 -3.75 -20.56 25.29
N LYS A 6 -4.86 -21.17 25.73
CA LYS A 6 -5.01 -22.63 25.83
C LYS A 6 -5.87 -23.26 24.73
N LYS A 7 -6.47 -22.44 23.87
CA LYS A 7 -7.40 -22.88 22.81
C LYS A 7 -7.06 -22.18 21.49
N ALA A 8 -7.42 -22.83 20.38
CA ALA A 8 -7.30 -22.25 19.07
C ALA A 8 -8.22 -21.03 18.90
N ILE A 9 -7.72 -20.01 18.21
CA ILE A 9 -8.44 -18.79 17.87
C ILE A 9 -8.35 -18.61 16.36
N GLU A 10 -9.48 -18.37 15.71
CA GLU A 10 -9.53 -18.01 14.30
C GLU A 10 -9.94 -16.54 14.15
N SER A 11 -9.32 -15.85 13.19
CA SER A 11 -9.68 -14.49 12.78
C SER A 11 -9.64 -14.39 11.27
N GLN A 12 -10.47 -13.54 10.69
CA GLN A 12 -10.49 -13.30 9.25
C GLN A 12 -10.11 -11.86 8.95
N SER A 13 -9.10 -11.65 8.11
CA SER A 13 -8.64 -10.31 7.74
C SER A 13 -8.12 -10.31 6.31
N PHE A 14 -8.48 -9.30 5.51
CA PHE A 14 -8.04 -9.12 4.12
C PHE A 14 -8.18 -10.38 3.22
N GLY A 15 -9.24 -11.17 3.42
CA GLY A 15 -9.49 -12.39 2.65
C GLY A 15 -8.67 -13.62 3.09
N PHE A 16 -7.90 -13.49 4.17
CA PHE A 16 -7.17 -14.59 4.80
C PHE A 16 -7.85 -15.05 6.10
N VAL A 17 -7.82 -16.36 6.34
CA VAL A 17 -8.15 -16.94 7.65
C VAL A 17 -6.87 -17.16 8.44
N ILE A 18 -6.72 -16.44 9.55
CA ILE A 18 -5.59 -16.55 10.47
C ILE A 18 -6.02 -17.45 11.62
N VAL A 19 -5.35 -18.60 11.76
CA VAL A 19 -5.55 -19.57 12.83
C VAL A 19 -4.35 -19.52 13.76
N PHE A 20 -4.59 -19.20 15.03
CA PHE A 20 -3.60 -19.30 16.09
C PHE A 20 -3.96 -20.49 16.97
N ASP A 21 -3.14 -21.54 16.95
CA ASP A 21 -3.40 -22.76 17.72
C ASP A 21 -2.18 -23.24 18.53
N PRO A 22 -2.09 -22.83 19.79
CA PRO A 22 -1.06 -23.33 20.69
C PRO A 22 -1.36 -24.73 21.27
N SER A 23 -2.59 -25.23 21.12
CA SER A 23 -3.03 -26.51 21.69
C SER A 23 -2.68 -27.71 20.81
N GLY A 24 -2.47 -27.50 19.50
CA GLY A 24 -2.19 -28.56 18.52
C GLY A 24 -3.44 -29.30 18.01
N SER A 25 -4.60 -28.67 18.14
CA SER A 25 -5.89 -29.12 17.59
C SER A 25 -6.00 -28.99 16.06
N TYR A 26 -5.27 -28.05 15.45
CA TYR A 26 -5.20 -27.81 14.02
C TYR A 26 -3.95 -28.48 13.44
N LYS A 27 -4.14 -29.16 12.31
CA LYS A 27 -3.09 -29.72 11.46
C LYS A 27 -2.97 -28.93 10.16
N THR A 28 -1.87 -29.10 9.45
CA THR A 28 -1.61 -28.46 8.15
C THR A 28 -2.78 -28.60 7.18
N LYS A 29 -3.35 -29.81 7.03
CA LYS A 29 -4.48 -30.05 6.11
C LYS A 29 -5.67 -29.13 6.41
N GLN A 30 -5.98 -28.89 7.68
CA GLN A 30 -7.08 -28.00 8.06
C GLN A 30 -6.79 -26.53 7.76
N ILE A 31 -5.51 -26.16 7.66
CA ILE A 31 -5.08 -24.83 7.20
C ILE A 31 -5.19 -24.79 5.67
N GLU A 32 -4.65 -25.79 4.97
CA GLU A 32 -4.71 -25.96 3.51
C GLU A 32 -6.15 -25.92 2.97
N ASP A 33 -7.08 -26.62 3.61
CA ASP A 33 -8.50 -26.70 3.24
C ASP A 33 -9.19 -25.32 3.27
N LYS A 34 -8.64 -24.36 4.03
CA LYS A 34 -9.12 -22.97 4.08
C LYS A 34 -8.58 -22.11 2.92
N ARG A 35 -7.77 -22.68 2.02
CA ARG A 35 -7.18 -22.11 0.79
C ARG A 35 -6.25 -20.90 0.95
N ASN A 36 -6.77 -19.81 1.53
CA ASN A 36 -6.05 -18.56 1.81
C ASN A 36 -6.00 -18.38 3.32
N SER A 37 -5.02 -19.00 3.95
CA SER A 37 -4.97 -19.07 5.40
C SER A 37 -3.55 -19.08 5.93
N VAL A 38 -3.41 -18.66 7.18
CA VAL A 38 -2.15 -18.66 7.90
C VAL A 38 -2.39 -19.37 9.23
N GLY A 39 -1.65 -20.46 9.47
CA GLY A 39 -1.66 -21.21 10.71
C GLY A 39 -0.40 -20.93 11.52
N ILE A 40 -0.56 -20.34 12.70
CA ILE A 40 0.48 -20.29 13.74
C ILE A 40 0.17 -21.44 14.68
N LEU A 41 0.74 -22.62 14.40
CA LEU A 41 0.44 -23.85 15.12
C LEU A 41 1.46 -24.06 16.25
N LYS A 42 1.29 -25.12 17.04
CA LYS A 42 2.11 -25.38 18.22
C LYS A 42 3.63 -25.50 17.92
N ASP A 43 3.97 -26.16 16.83
CA ASP A 43 5.32 -26.58 16.46
C ASP A 43 5.81 -26.01 15.12
N LYS A 44 4.91 -25.38 14.36
CA LYS A 44 5.23 -24.85 13.03
C LYS A 44 4.31 -23.72 12.63
N PHE A 45 4.79 -22.93 11.69
CA PHE A 45 4.01 -21.96 10.95
C PHE A 45 3.63 -22.54 9.59
N VAL A 46 2.40 -22.32 9.16
CA VAL A 46 1.85 -22.84 7.91
C VAL A 46 1.21 -21.68 7.15
N ILE A 47 1.56 -21.51 5.87
CA ILE A 47 0.83 -20.62 4.97
C ILE A 47 0.18 -21.47 3.89
N ALA A 48 -1.12 -21.24 3.65
CA ALA A 48 -1.83 -21.73 2.48
C ALA A 48 -2.22 -20.54 1.60
N ILE A 49 -1.79 -20.54 0.33
CA ILE A 49 -2.20 -19.56 -0.67
C ILE A 49 -2.66 -20.33 -1.91
N ASP A 50 -3.90 -20.11 -2.33
CA ASP A 50 -4.52 -20.81 -3.46
C ASP A 50 -4.37 -22.35 -3.41
N GLY A 51 -4.42 -22.91 -2.20
CA GLY A 51 -4.27 -24.35 -1.97
C GLY A 51 -2.83 -24.88 -2.09
N GLN A 52 -1.84 -24.02 -2.31
CA GLN A 52 -0.44 -24.37 -2.10
C GLN A 52 -0.09 -24.15 -0.64
N VAL A 53 0.46 -25.18 0.02
CA VAL A 53 0.84 -25.11 1.43
C VAL A 53 2.36 -25.06 1.59
N GLN A 54 2.82 -24.15 2.44
CA GLN A 54 4.21 -24.07 2.87
C GLN A 54 4.27 -24.21 4.39
N GLU A 55 5.07 -25.18 4.86
CA GLU A 55 5.32 -25.41 6.27
C GLU A 55 6.71 -24.90 6.67
N MET A 56 6.76 -24.16 7.78
CA MET A 56 7.99 -23.68 8.40
C MET A 56 8.00 -24.16 9.87
N PRO A 57 8.58 -25.36 10.13
CA PRO A 57 8.86 -25.85 11.48
C PRO A 57 9.63 -24.84 12.32
N TYR A 58 9.24 -24.67 13.59
CA TYR A 58 9.96 -23.78 14.50
C TYR A 58 11.37 -24.26 14.83
N THR A 59 11.68 -25.53 14.62
CA THR A 59 13.04 -26.08 14.75
C THR A 59 14.02 -25.53 13.71
N MET A 60 13.52 -24.89 12.63
CA MET A 60 14.37 -24.14 11.70
C MET A 60 14.85 -22.82 12.30
N LEU A 61 14.20 -22.33 13.36
CA LEU A 61 14.67 -21.19 14.13
C LEU A 61 15.66 -21.70 15.18
N PRO A 62 16.81 -21.03 15.37
CA PRO A 62 17.74 -21.37 16.44
C PRO A 62 17.03 -21.34 17.80
N GLU A 63 17.10 -22.44 18.56
CA GLU A 63 16.40 -22.61 19.85
C GLU A 63 16.80 -21.56 20.90
N ASP A 64 18.00 -20.99 20.78
CA ASP A 64 18.60 -20.05 21.73
C ASP A 64 18.52 -18.58 21.27
N MET A 65 17.74 -18.28 20.21
CA MET A 65 17.67 -16.93 19.66
C MET A 65 17.09 -15.95 20.68
N SER A 66 17.96 -15.17 21.30
CA SER A 66 17.61 -14.13 22.24
C SER A 66 17.23 -12.84 21.48
N LYS A 67 16.58 -11.91 22.19
CA LYS A 67 16.31 -10.57 21.65
C LYS A 67 17.60 -9.88 21.19
N ASN A 68 18.72 -10.12 21.87
CA ASN A 68 20.01 -9.53 21.53
C ASN A 68 20.55 -10.09 20.21
N ASP A 69 20.29 -11.36 19.92
CA ASP A 69 20.70 -11.99 18.66
C ASP A 69 19.94 -11.36 17.49
N ILE A 70 18.63 -11.14 17.62
CA ILE A 70 17.83 -10.44 16.61
C ILE A 70 18.34 -9.01 16.38
N LEU A 71 18.61 -8.27 17.46
CA LEU A 71 19.14 -6.90 17.36
C LEU A 71 20.51 -6.89 16.68
N SER A 72 21.38 -7.83 17.01
CA SER A 72 22.69 -7.95 16.37
C SER A 72 22.59 -8.30 14.89
N LEU A 73 21.64 -9.16 14.49
CA LEU A 73 21.40 -9.47 13.08
C LEU A 73 20.88 -8.25 12.31
N VAL A 74 20.01 -7.45 12.93
CA VAL A 74 19.53 -6.20 12.32
C VAL A 74 20.67 -5.19 12.20
N ASP A 75 21.50 -5.02 13.23
CA ASP A 75 22.63 -4.07 13.19
C ASP A 75 23.69 -4.50 12.17
N GLN A 76 24.02 -5.79 12.10
CA GLN A 76 24.98 -6.33 11.11
C GLN A 76 24.50 -6.13 9.67
N ASN A 77 23.20 -6.26 9.44
CA ASN A 77 22.61 -6.18 8.09
C ASN A 77 21.94 -4.83 7.80
N LYS A 78 22.04 -3.84 8.70
CA LYS A 78 21.35 -2.56 8.60
C LYS A 78 21.64 -1.84 7.29
N SER A 79 22.88 -1.92 6.82
CA SER A 79 23.35 -1.33 5.56
C SER A 79 22.65 -1.91 4.32
N VAL A 80 22.05 -3.10 4.41
CA VAL A 80 21.28 -3.73 3.32
C VAL A 80 19.78 -3.59 3.57
N ILE A 81 19.34 -3.85 4.80
CA ILE A 81 17.92 -3.80 5.18
C ILE A 81 17.33 -2.40 4.96
N VAL A 82 18.03 -1.35 5.39
CA VAL A 82 17.52 0.03 5.29
C VAL A 82 17.31 0.45 3.83
N PRO A 83 18.29 0.33 2.91
CA PRO A 83 18.07 0.64 1.50
C PRO A 83 16.96 -0.19 0.86
N VAL A 84 16.88 -1.48 1.14
CA VAL A 84 15.83 -2.35 0.58
C VAL A 84 14.44 -1.87 1.02
N LEU A 85 14.27 -1.55 2.31
CA LEU A 85 13.02 -0.98 2.80
C LEU A 85 12.72 0.37 2.18
N CYS A 86 13.71 1.26 2.01
CA CYS A 86 13.54 2.53 1.32
C CYS A 86 13.07 2.33 -0.13
N VAL A 87 13.64 1.37 -0.86
CA VAL A 87 13.24 1.05 -2.24
C VAL A 87 11.82 0.50 -2.27
N LEU A 88 11.46 -0.42 -1.37
CA LEU A 88 10.11 -0.96 -1.28
C LEU A 88 9.08 0.12 -0.94
N LEU A 89 9.40 1.01 0.00
CA LEU A 89 8.56 2.17 0.33
C LEU A 89 8.42 3.11 -0.87
N PHE A 90 9.51 3.39 -1.58
CA PHE A 90 9.47 4.19 -2.80
C PHE A 90 8.58 3.55 -3.88
N LEU A 91 8.71 2.24 -4.11
CA LEU A 91 7.88 1.54 -5.09
C LEU A 91 6.40 1.54 -4.70
N ALA A 92 6.09 1.30 -3.42
CA ALA A 92 4.71 1.31 -2.91
C ALA A 92 4.08 2.71 -3.06
N THR A 93 4.82 3.76 -2.69
CA THR A 93 4.36 5.15 -2.82
C THR A 93 4.23 5.57 -4.28
N ALA A 94 5.18 5.22 -5.14
CA ALA A 94 5.12 5.48 -6.58
C ALA A 94 3.93 4.77 -7.23
N ALA A 95 3.66 3.50 -6.87
CA ALA A 95 2.48 2.77 -7.33
C ALA A 95 1.17 3.43 -6.89
N GLY A 96 1.09 3.88 -5.63
CA GLY A 96 -0.04 4.67 -5.13
C GLY A 96 -0.25 5.95 -5.93
N LYS A 97 0.82 6.72 -6.19
CA LYS A 97 0.75 7.94 -7.02
C LYS A 97 0.36 7.66 -8.45
N PHE A 98 0.81 6.55 -9.03
CA PHE A 98 0.38 6.14 -10.36
C PHE A 98 -1.13 5.91 -10.43
N ILE A 99 -1.71 5.29 -9.39
CA ILE A 99 -3.17 5.10 -9.28
C ILE A 99 -3.87 6.46 -9.14
N ASP A 100 -3.41 7.33 -8.23
CA ASP A 100 -3.98 8.67 -8.03
C ASP A 100 -4.04 9.47 -9.36
N VAL A 101 -2.91 9.51 -10.08
CA VAL A 101 -2.80 10.21 -11.38
C VAL A 101 -3.75 9.60 -12.40
N SER A 102 -3.85 8.28 -12.45
CA SER A 102 -4.72 7.59 -13.43
C SER A 102 -6.20 7.82 -13.13
N VAL A 103 -6.61 7.76 -11.87
CA VAL A 103 -7.98 8.10 -11.44
C VAL A 103 -8.30 9.56 -11.80
N LEU A 104 -7.39 10.48 -11.50
CA LEU A 104 -7.58 11.90 -11.80
C LEU A 104 -7.63 12.16 -13.31
N ALA A 105 -6.86 11.43 -14.11
CA ALA A 105 -6.90 11.51 -15.57
C ALA A 105 -8.23 11.02 -16.15
N VAL A 106 -8.81 9.95 -15.57
CA VAL A 106 -10.15 9.46 -15.93
C VAL A 106 -11.21 10.51 -15.60
N ILE A 107 -11.13 11.16 -14.43
CA ILE A 107 -11.99 12.30 -14.11
C ILE A 107 -11.79 13.43 -15.14
N GLY A 108 -10.55 13.68 -15.56
CA GLY A 108 -10.21 14.61 -16.63
C GLY A 108 -10.90 14.33 -17.96
N LEU A 109 -11.20 13.06 -18.29
CA LEU A 109 -11.97 12.70 -19.49
C LEU A 109 -13.41 13.23 -19.43
N ILE A 110 -14.00 13.22 -18.23
CA ILE A 110 -15.34 13.77 -17.99
C ILE A 110 -15.30 15.29 -18.11
N ILE A 111 -14.30 15.93 -17.49
CA ILE A 111 -14.11 17.39 -17.52
C ILE A 111 -13.91 17.90 -18.96
N ARG A 112 -13.01 17.28 -19.74
CA ARG A 112 -12.75 17.72 -21.12
C ARG A 112 -14.00 17.65 -21.99
N ASN A 113 -14.87 16.66 -21.75
CA ASN A 113 -16.10 16.48 -22.53
C ASN A 113 -17.09 17.59 -22.18
N GLY A 114 -17.27 17.91 -20.89
CA GLY A 114 -18.11 19.02 -20.44
C GLY A 114 -17.61 20.39 -20.92
N GLN A 115 -16.29 20.59 -20.98
CA GLN A 115 -15.66 21.83 -21.46
C GLN A 115 -15.40 21.87 -22.97
N LYS A 116 -15.80 20.83 -23.72
CA LYS A 116 -15.62 20.68 -25.17
C LYS A 116 -14.15 20.85 -25.62
N LYS A 117 -13.20 20.31 -24.85
CA LYS A 117 -11.76 20.34 -25.13
C LYS A 117 -11.30 19.05 -25.83
N MET A 118 -10.37 19.17 -26.77
CA MET A 118 -9.80 18.04 -27.52
C MET A 118 -8.46 17.59 -26.92
N LEU A 119 -8.48 17.13 -25.67
CA LEU A 119 -7.30 16.60 -24.99
C LEU A 119 -7.32 15.07 -25.00
N SER A 120 -6.25 14.40 -25.43
CA SER A 120 -6.15 12.94 -25.30
C SER A 120 -5.92 12.49 -23.85
N TYR A 121 -6.13 11.21 -23.54
CA TYR A 121 -5.85 10.66 -22.20
C TYR A 121 -4.41 10.91 -21.75
N LYS A 122 -3.43 10.81 -22.68
CA LYS A 122 -2.03 11.12 -22.39
C LYS A 122 -1.84 12.55 -21.87
N HIS A 123 -2.48 13.54 -22.48
CA HIS A 123 -2.40 14.93 -22.02
C HIS A 123 -3.01 15.08 -20.62
N LEU A 124 -4.18 14.47 -20.40
CA LEU A 124 -4.86 14.52 -19.10
C LEU A 124 -4.05 13.81 -18.00
N TRP A 125 -3.39 12.71 -18.33
CA TRP A 125 -2.53 11.98 -17.40
C TRP A 125 -1.32 12.82 -16.97
N VAL A 126 -0.67 13.49 -17.93
CA VAL A 126 0.43 14.43 -17.65
C VAL A 126 -0.05 15.64 -16.83
N MET A 127 -1.19 16.24 -17.18
CA MET A 127 -1.79 17.34 -16.41
C MET A 127 -2.17 16.93 -14.99
N SER A 128 -2.65 15.70 -14.82
CA SER A 128 -2.99 15.12 -13.51
C SER A 128 -1.74 14.95 -12.64
N ALA A 129 -0.65 14.45 -13.23
CA ALA A 129 0.64 14.36 -12.54
C ALA A 129 1.13 15.73 -12.06
N TYR A 130 1.05 16.76 -12.91
CA TYR A 130 1.42 18.13 -12.52
C TYR A 130 0.50 18.74 -11.46
N SER A 131 -0.79 18.40 -11.48
CA SER A 131 -1.75 18.85 -10.46
C SER A 131 -1.39 18.29 -9.09
N ILE A 132 -1.06 16.99 -9.04
CA ILE A 132 -0.65 16.30 -7.82
C ILE A 132 0.70 16.81 -7.30
N THR A 133 1.69 17.05 -8.17
CA THR A 133 2.98 17.60 -7.72
C THR A 133 2.83 19.01 -7.18
N LEU A 134 2.01 19.86 -7.81
CA LEU A 134 1.77 21.22 -7.34
C LEU A 134 1.08 21.24 -5.97
N ALA A 135 0.05 20.40 -5.77
CA ALA A 135 -0.57 20.26 -4.46
C ALA A 135 0.43 19.73 -3.41
N THR A 136 1.27 18.75 -3.78
CA THR A 136 2.29 18.20 -2.88
C THR A 136 3.29 19.26 -2.44
N VAL A 137 3.75 20.12 -3.35
CA VAL A 137 4.63 21.26 -3.02
C VAL A 137 3.91 22.24 -2.09
N PHE A 138 2.64 22.54 -2.35
CA PHE A 138 1.84 23.39 -1.47
C PHE A 138 1.76 22.83 -0.04
N PHE A 139 1.41 21.55 0.13
CA PHE A 139 1.33 20.94 1.45
C PHE A 139 2.71 20.83 2.11
N ALA A 140 3.77 20.55 1.36
CA ALA A 140 5.13 20.54 1.90
C ALA A 140 5.54 21.90 2.48
N ILE A 141 5.13 23.01 1.84
CA ILE A 141 5.33 24.36 2.36
C ILE A 141 4.50 24.59 3.63
N MET A 142 3.23 24.19 3.64
CA MET A 142 2.37 24.32 4.82
C MET A 142 2.93 23.56 6.02
N ASP A 143 3.40 22.33 5.80
CA ASP A 143 4.05 21.51 6.82
C ASP A 143 5.34 22.17 7.33
N ALA A 144 6.15 22.76 6.43
CA ALA A 144 7.37 23.48 6.81
C ALA A 144 7.10 24.76 7.63
N LEU A 145 5.91 25.35 7.48
CA LEU A 145 5.45 26.51 8.26
C LEU A 145 4.71 26.11 9.54
N GLU A 146 4.68 24.82 9.88
CA GLU A 146 3.92 24.25 11.00
C GLU A 146 2.41 24.61 10.97
N ALA A 147 1.90 24.91 9.77
CA ALA A 147 0.51 25.29 9.58
C ALA A 147 -0.35 24.02 9.42
N VAL A 148 -1.04 23.64 10.49
CA VAL A 148 -1.90 22.44 10.51
C VAL A 148 -3.07 22.61 9.55
N VAL A 149 -3.11 21.77 8.52
CA VAL A 149 -4.22 21.75 7.56
C VAL A 149 -5.22 20.65 7.93
N PRO A 150 -6.42 20.99 8.44
CA PRO A 150 -7.42 20.00 8.79
C PRO A 150 -7.88 19.24 7.55
N SER A 151 -8.14 17.93 7.71
CA SER A 151 -8.62 17.06 6.63
C SER A 151 -7.72 17.05 5.38
N GLN A 152 -6.38 17.06 5.58
CA GLN A 152 -5.37 17.09 4.52
C GLN A 152 -5.64 16.12 3.36
N PHE A 153 -6.13 14.91 3.63
CA PHE A 153 -6.47 13.94 2.58
C PHE A 153 -7.56 14.46 1.62
N LEU A 154 -8.70 14.90 2.14
CA LEU A 154 -9.81 15.42 1.33
C LEU A 154 -9.42 16.72 0.64
N LEU A 155 -8.71 17.61 1.35
CA LEU A 155 -8.28 18.87 0.79
C LEU A 155 -7.26 18.64 -0.34
N ASN A 156 -6.35 17.68 -0.20
CA ASN A 156 -5.40 17.32 -1.26
C ASN A 156 -6.14 16.87 -2.53
N TRP A 157 -7.11 15.96 -2.39
CA TRP A 157 -7.95 15.54 -3.51
C TRP A 157 -8.70 16.70 -4.16
N PHE A 158 -9.26 17.60 -3.35
CA PHE A 158 -9.96 18.78 -3.83
C PHE A 158 -9.04 19.73 -4.60
N VAL A 159 -7.86 20.05 -4.04
CA VAL A 159 -6.87 20.92 -4.68
C VAL A 159 -6.41 20.33 -6.01
N ASN A 160 -6.10 19.03 -6.06
CA ASN A 160 -5.72 18.34 -7.30
C ASN A 160 -6.82 18.45 -8.37
N PHE A 161 -8.08 18.24 -7.97
CA PHE A 161 -9.23 18.35 -8.86
C PHE A 161 -9.39 19.77 -9.40
N ILE A 162 -9.30 20.79 -8.54
CA ILE A 162 -9.43 22.19 -8.94
C ILE A 162 -8.31 22.59 -9.91
N ILE A 163 -7.06 22.22 -9.61
CA ILE A 163 -5.92 22.51 -10.49
C ILE A 163 -6.13 21.84 -11.86
N LEU A 164 -6.51 20.56 -11.89
CA LEU A 164 -6.78 19.87 -13.16
C LEU A 164 -7.94 20.53 -13.92
N PHE A 165 -9.03 20.85 -13.24
CA PHE A 165 -10.21 21.49 -13.83
C PHE A 165 -9.86 22.82 -14.50
N LEU A 166 -9.08 23.66 -13.82
CA LEU A 166 -8.61 24.95 -14.34
C LEU A 166 -7.62 24.77 -15.49
N ALA A 167 -6.68 23.84 -15.38
CA ALA A 167 -5.71 23.55 -16.43
C ALA A 167 -6.38 23.10 -17.75
N ILE A 168 -7.40 22.24 -17.65
CA ILE A 168 -8.19 21.84 -18.83
C ILE A 168 -8.98 23.03 -19.38
N LYS A 169 -9.56 23.87 -18.51
CA LYS A 169 -10.35 25.05 -18.90
C LYS A 169 -9.52 26.04 -19.71
N GLU A 170 -8.28 26.28 -19.28
CA GLU A 170 -7.37 27.25 -19.89
C GLU A 170 -6.71 26.72 -21.18
N THR A 171 -6.80 25.42 -21.44
CA THR A 171 -6.29 24.85 -22.70
C THR A 171 -7.09 25.41 -23.89
N PRO A 172 -6.46 25.93 -24.95
CA PRO A 172 -7.16 26.45 -26.12
C PRO A 172 -8.10 25.41 -26.74
N SER A 173 -9.34 25.80 -27.04
CA SER A 173 -10.23 24.95 -27.82
C SER A 173 -9.81 24.99 -29.28
N SER A 174 -9.70 23.83 -29.94
CA SER A 174 -9.26 23.68 -31.34
C SER A 174 -10.01 24.57 -32.36
N LYS A 175 -11.16 25.16 -32.01
CA LYS A 175 -11.92 26.07 -32.87
C LYS A 175 -11.31 27.45 -33.07
N ALA A 176 -10.29 27.85 -32.30
CA ALA A 176 -9.64 29.16 -32.46
C ALA A 176 -8.46 29.15 -33.47
N ALA A 177 -8.13 28.00 -34.05
CA ALA A 177 -7.05 27.83 -35.02
C ALA A 177 -7.62 27.35 -36.37
N ARG A 178 -8.50 28.14 -36.99
CA ARG A 178 -8.79 28.04 -38.42
C ARG A 178 -9.35 29.35 -38.95
#